data_AF-A0A7S1L834-F1
#
_entry.id   AF-A0A7S1L834-F1
#
_cell.length_a   1.000
_cell.length_b   1.000
_cell.length_c   1.000
_cell.angle_alpha   90.00
_cell.angle_beta   90.00
_cell.angle_gamma   90.00
#
_symmetry.space_group_name_H-M   'P 1'
#
loop_
_entity.id
_entity.type
_entity.pdbx_description
1 polymer ?
#
loop_
_entity_poly.entity_id
_entity_poly.type
_entity_poly.pdbx_seq_one_letter_code
_entity_poly.pdbx_strand_id
1 'polypeptide(L)'
;MAAVREDGVALEHAALPLRCDRDVVLTAVSGTGQALKYASEELRSDREIVAIAVENSCGDAIKFAAEEFKGDMEIVRNSVELDGNSLQFASAALRRDRKLVLTAVEDAGIALKYASESLKQDREVVLAAVTQHGMALEHAGRRFRKDPEVMIAAVRQFGHLLAKGEGRVQGDRRVVMAAVRQDGMSLQYASPEVCGDRDVVLQAVRKNPMALQFASQGLQNDREVAMAAIRKQGYALRHAGGSMRRDRDIVRAALEHAGSCALEYAAEELQNDTEFVELAAWVDRILLDVGG
;
A
#
# COMPACT_ATOMS: atom_id res chain seq x y z
N MET A 1 -32.55 -31.30 4.89
CA MET A 1 -31.36 -32.18 4.96
C MET A 1 -30.57 -32.18 3.66
N ALA A 2 -31.07 -32.73 2.55
CA ALA A 2 -30.30 -32.82 1.29
C ALA A 2 -29.80 -31.45 0.78
N ALA A 3 -30.68 -30.45 0.68
CA ALA A 3 -30.29 -29.10 0.24
C ALA A 3 -29.23 -28.42 1.14
N VAL A 4 -29.35 -28.58 2.46
CA VAL A 4 -28.43 -28.00 3.45
C VAL A 4 -27.06 -28.69 3.43
N ARG A 5 -26.99 -29.95 2.99
CA ARG A 5 -25.72 -30.68 2.82
C ARG A 5 -24.94 -30.25 1.57
N GLU A 6 -25.65 -29.87 0.52
CA GLU A 6 -25.03 -29.40 -0.73
C GLU A 6 -24.66 -27.91 -0.64
N ASP A 7 -25.52 -27.11 0.00
CA ASP A 7 -25.29 -25.69 0.25
C ASP A 7 -25.83 -25.32 1.64
N GLY A 8 -24.94 -25.08 2.60
CA GLY A 8 -25.35 -24.71 3.96
C GLY A 8 -26.08 -23.36 4.03
N VAL A 9 -25.96 -22.48 3.02
CA VAL A 9 -26.73 -21.23 2.92
C VAL A 9 -28.22 -21.51 2.62
N ALA A 10 -28.57 -22.70 2.12
CA ALA A 10 -29.96 -23.12 1.92
C ALA A 10 -30.79 -23.11 3.23
N LEU A 11 -30.14 -23.02 4.40
CA LEU A 11 -30.79 -22.77 5.68
C LEU A 11 -31.61 -21.46 5.69
N GLU A 12 -31.26 -20.47 4.86
CA GLU A 12 -32.03 -19.23 4.67
C GLU A 12 -33.45 -19.46 4.16
N HIS A 13 -33.71 -20.56 3.46
CA HIS A 13 -35.05 -20.88 2.92
C HIS A 13 -35.77 -21.94 3.76
N ALA A 14 -35.10 -22.47 4.79
CA ALA A 14 -35.71 -23.44 5.68
C ALA A 14 -36.78 -22.79 6.57
N ALA A 15 -37.85 -23.55 6.85
CA ALA A 15 -38.88 -23.14 7.79
C ALA A 15 -38.28 -22.95 9.21
N LEU A 16 -38.89 -22.08 10.02
CA LEU A 16 -38.39 -21.75 11.36
C LEU A 16 -38.04 -22.98 12.23
N PRO A 17 -38.84 -24.06 12.28
CA PRO A 17 -38.48 -25.25 13.07
C PRO A 17 -37.14 -25.87 12.67
N LEU A 18 -36.78 -25.83 11.39
CA LEU A 18 -35.52 -26.39 10.87
C LEU A 18 -34.32 -25.48 11.16
N ARG A 19 -34.53 -24.18 11.39
CA ARG A 19 -33.49 -23.25 11.83
C ARG A 19 -33.22 -23.31 13.34
N CYS A 20 -34.13 -23.93 14.08
CA CYS A 20 -33.98 -24.27 15.49
C CYS A 20 -33.55 -25.73 15.71
N ASP A 21 -33.49 -26.54 14.64
CA ASP A 21 -33.06 -27.92 14.72
C ASP A 21 -31.54 -27.99 14.75
N ARG A 22 -30.99 -28.50 15.86
CA ARG A 22 -29.56 -28.57 16.12
C ARG A 22 -28.80 -29.34 15.05
N ASP A 23 -29.31 -30.50 14.62
CA ASP A 23 -28.61 -31.38 13.68
C ASP A 23 -28.63 -30.78 12.26
N VAL A 24 -29.74 -30.14 11.89
CA VAL A 24 -29.86 -29.42 10.62
C VAL A 24 -28.89 -28.24 10.59
N VAL A 25 -28.83 -27.44 11.66
CA VAL A 25 -27.90 -26.31 11.75
C VAL A 25 -26.46 -26.77 11.77
N LEU A 26 -26.12 -27.80 12.55
CA LEU A 26 -24.77 -28.35 12.63
C LEU A 26 -24.30 -28.86 11.26
N THR A 27 -25.17 -29.54 10.53
CA THR A 27 -24.91 -29.95 9.14
C THR A 27 -24.66 -28.74 8.24
N ALA A 28 -25.45 -27.66 8.38
CA ALA A 28 -25.30 -26.44 7.59
C ALA A 28 -23.96 -25.74 7.84
N VAL A 29 -23.60 -25.52 9.12
CA VAL A 29 -22.37 -24.82 9.50
C VAL A 29 -21.11 -25.62 9.19
N SER A 30 -21.21 -26.95 9.18
CA SER A 30 -20.10 -27.82 8.76
C SER A 30 -19.79 -27.71 7.27
N GLY A 31 -20.79 -27.37 6.44
CA GLY A 31 -20.58 -27.13 5.01
C GLY A 31 -20.13 -25.69 4.71
N THR A 32 -20.69 -24.72 5.43
CA THR A 32 -20.28 -23.31 5.36
C THR A 32 -20.60 -22.61 6.68
N GLY A 33 -19.59 -22.10 7.38
CA GLY A 33 -19.80 -21.42 8.65
C GLY A 33 -20.69 -20.17 8.55
N GLN A 34 -20.89 -19.60 7.35
CA GLN A 34 -21.84 -18.51 7.12
C GLN A 34 -23.29 -18.90 7.40
N ALA A 35 -23.61 -20.21 7.37
CA ALA A 35 -24.94 -20.71 7.69
C ALA A 35 -25.38 -20.33 9.11
N LEU A 36 -24.43 -20.05 10.02
CA LEU A 36 -24.71 -19.62 11.39
C LEU A 36 -25.62 -18.38 11.45
N LYS A 37 -25.56 -17.49 10.44
CA LYS A 37 -26.44 -16.32 10.31
C LYS A 37 -27.93 -16.68 10.35
N TYR A 38 -28.29 -17.86 9.84
CA TYR A 38 -29.68 -18.29 9.69
C TYR A 38 -30.16 -19.18 10.83
N ALA A 39 -29.28 -19.56 11.76
CA ALA A 39 -29.65 -20.32 12.94
C ALA A 39 -30.46 -19.47 13.95
N SER A 40 -31.25 -20.15 14.79
CA SER A 40 -31.94 -19.50 15.91
C SER A 40 -30.97 -18.84 16.88
N GLU A 41 -31.45 -17.87 17.67
CA GLU A 41 -30.60 -17.19 18.66
C GLU A 41 -30.00 -18.16 19.69
N GLU A 42 -30.75 -19.17 20.08
CA GLU A 42 -30.32 -20.25 20.96
C GLU A 42 -29.14 -21.01 20.35
N LEU A 43 -29.19 -21.37 19.07
CA LEU A 43 -28.12 -22.11 18.39
C LEU A 43 -26.93 -21.22 18.01
N ARG A 44 -27.12 -19.91 17.84
CA ARG A 44 -26.02 -18.92 17.76
C ARG A 44 -25.32 -18.72 19.11
N SER A 45 -25.92 -19.23 20.19
CA SER A 45 -25.38 -19.30 21.55
C SER A 45 -24.93 -20.72 21.93
N ASP A 46 -24.89 -21.67 20.98
CA ASP A 46 -24.29 -23.00 21.19
C ASP A 46 -22.80 -22.95 20.86
N ARG A 47 -21.95 -23.22 21.87
CA ARG A 47 -20.48 -23.15 21.76
C ARG A 47 -19.94 -24.07 20.67
N GLU A 48 -20.48 -25.28 20.54
CA GLU A 48 -20.00 -26.27 19.58
C GLU A 48 -20.34 -25.85 18.15
N ILE A 49 -21.58 -25.39 17.93
CA ILE A 49 -22.01 -24.88 16.62
C ILE A 49 -21.17 -23.67 16.22
N VAL A 50 -20.93 -22.74 17.14
CA VAL A 50 -20.12 -21.55 16.88
C VAL A 50 -18.67 -21.92 16.58
N ALA A 51 -18.07 -22.84 17.34
CA ALA A 51 -16.71 -23.30 17.09
C ALA A 51 -16.57 -23.94 15.69
N ILE A 52 -17.46 -24.87 15.34
CA ILE A 52 -17.49 -25.50 14.01
C ILE A 52 -17.69 -24.45 12.91
N ALA A 53 -18.58 -23.47 13.12
CA ALA A 53 -18.81 -22.42 12.16
C ALA A 53 -17.56 -21.55 11.93
N VAL A 54 -16.83 -21.22 13.01
CA VAL A 54 -15.57 -20.44 12.93
C VAL A 54 -14.51 -21.21 12.14
N GLU A 55 -14.36 -22.51 12.40
CA GLU A 55 -13.41 -23.38 11.70
C GLU A 55 -13.74 -23.51 10.20
N ASN A 56 -15.02 -23.56 9.83
CA ASN A 56 -15.47 -23.80 8.44
C ASN A 56 -15.80 -22.53 7.64
N SER A 57 -15.41 -21.33 8.10
CA SER A 57 -15.65 -20.07 7.38
C SER A 57 -14.51 -19.06 7.54
N CYS A 58 -13.27 -19.53 7.64
CA CYS A 58 -12.08 -18.68 7.73
C CYS A 58 -12.19 -17.62 8.84
N GLY A 59 -12.72 -17.99 10.02
CA GLY A 59 -12.84 -17.08 11.17
C GLY A 59 -14.05 -16.14 11.16
N ASP A 60 -14.62 -15.84 9.99
CA ASP A 60 -15.61 -14.78 9.78
C ASP A 60 -17.00 -15.05 10.37
N ALA A 61 -17.30 -16.32 10.67
CA ALA A 61 -18.60 -16.74 11.22
C ALA A 61 -18.89 -16.14 12.61
N ILE A 62 -17.85 -15.75 13.35
CA ILE A 62 -17.97 -15.15 14.68
C ILE A 62 -18.84 -13.87 14.69
N LYS A 63 -18.98 -13.18 13.55
CA LYS A 63 -19.88 -12.02 13.41
C LYS A 63 -21.34 -12.34 13.68
N PHE A 64 -21.74 -13.60 13.48
CA PHE A 64 -23.10 -14.09 13.67
C PHE A 64 -23.33 -14.73 15.04
N ALA A 65 -22.26 -15.09 15.75
CA ALA A 65 -22.32 -15.67 17.09
C ALA A 65 -22.90 -14.68 18.11
N ALA A 66 -23.44 -15.22 19.21
CA ALA A 66 -23.89 -14.43 20.35
C ALA A 66 -22.73 -13.59 20.96
N GLU A 67 -23.08 -12.47 21.60
CA GLU A 67 -22.09 -11.53 22.16
C GLU A 67 -21.16 -12.16 23.20
N GLU A 68 -21.62 -13.19 23.91
CA GLU A 68 -20.79 -13.94 24.85
C GLU A 68 -19.57 -14.60 24.18
N PHE A 69 -19.72 -15.11 22.96
CA PHE A 69 -18.62 -15.73 22.22
C PHE A 69 -17.68 -14.75 21.54
N LYS A 70 -18.13 -13.51 21.33
CA LYS A 70 -17.24 -12.39 20.96
C LYS A 70 -16.34 -11.99 22.14
N GLY A 71 -16.71 -12.35 23.37
CA GLY A 71 -15.89 -12.23 24.57
C GLY A 71 -15.08 -13.48 24.92
N ASP A 72 -15.34 -14.62 24.26
CA ASP A 72 -14.65 -15.88 24.52
C ASP A 72 -13.26 -15.87 23.85
N MET A 73 -12.22 -15.89 24.69
CA MET A 73 -10.83 -15.84 24.22
C MET A 73 -10.47 -16.99 23.29
N GLU A 74 -10.98 -18.21 23.53
CA GLU A 74 -10.62 -19.38 22.75
C GLU A 74 -11.23 -19.31 21.35
N ILE A 75 -12.53 -19.01 21.26
CA ILE A 75 -13.24 -18.88 19.98
C ILE A 75 -12.67 -17.71 19.16
N VAL A 76 -12.45 -16.57 19.81
CA VAL A 76 -11.90 -15.38 19.13
C VAL A 76 -10.46 -15.62 18.68
N ARG A 77 -9.63 -16.28 19.48
CA ARG A 77 -8.25 -16.60 19.07
C ARG A 77 -8.25 -17.51 17.85
N ASN A 78 -9.02 -18.59 17.86
CA ASN A 78 -9.10 -19.50 16.72
C ASN A 78 -9.60 -18.76 15.46
N SER A 79 -10.57 -17.86 15.62
CA SER A 79 -11.05 -17.00 14.54
C SER A 79 -9.97 -16.04 14.00
N VAL A 80 -9.18 -15.43 14.87
CA VAL A 80 -8.05 -14.53 14.52
C VAL A 80 -6.89 -15.29 13.88
N GLU A 81 -6.62 -16.52 14.29
CA GLU A 81 -5.57 -17.38 13.70
C GLU A 81 -5.92 -17.81 12.27
N LEU A 82 -7.21 -17.82 11.90
CA LEU A 82 -7.68 -18.11 10.54
C LEU A 82 -7.75 -16.86 9.65
N ASP A 83 -8.15 -15.71 10.21
CA ASP A 83 -8.12 -14.40 9.55
C ASP A 83 -7.93 -13.31 10.60
N GLY A 84 -6.80 -12.61 10.57
CA GLY A 84 -6.49 -11.53 11.50
C GLY A 84 -7.52 -10.40 11.51
N ASN A 85 -8.27 -10.19 10.43
CA ASN A 85 -9.35 -9.19 10.39
C ASN A 85 -10.56 -9.56 11.25
N SER A 86 -10.69 -10.83 11.65
CA SER A 86 -11.74 -11.29 12.56
C SER A 86 -11.67 -10.62 13.93
N LEU A 87 -10.53 -10.04 14.28
CA LEU A 87 -10.37 -9.18 15.46
C LEU A 87 -11.45 -8.09 15.56
N GLN A 88 -12.03 -7.66 14.44
CA GLN A 88 -13.11 -6.67 14.41
C GLN A 88 -14.38 -7.08 15.18
N PHE A 89 -14.63 -8.38 15.26
CA PHE A 89 -15.80 -8.94 15.91
C PHE A 89 -15.56 -9.22 17.39
N ALA A 90 -14.30 -9.18 17.84
CA ALA A 90 -13.95 -9.40 19.23
C ALA A 90 -14.48 -8.28 20.14
N SER A 91 -14.80 -8.65 21.36
CA SER A 91 -15.20 -7.73 22.42
C SER A 91 -14.13 -6.66 22.66
N ALA A 92 -14.54 -5.51 23.18
CA ALA A 92 -13.61 -4.43 23.50
C ALA A 92 -12.54 -4.85 24.54
N ALA A 93 -12.80 -5.87 25.36
CA ALA A 93 -11.80 -6.43 26.28
C ALA A 93 -10.70 -7.17 25.51
N LEU A 94 -11.07 -8.05 24.58
CA LEU A 94 -10.12 -8.82 23.78
C LEU A 94 -9.35 -7.96 22.77
N ARG A 95 -9.94 -6.87 22.26
CA ARG A 95 -9.21 -5.89 21.43
C ARG A 95 -8.18 -5.05 22.20
N ARG A 96 -8.10 -5.22 23.53
CA ARG A 96 -7.02 -4.71 24.39
C ARG A 96 -6.00 -5.79 24.75
N ASP A 97 -6.28 -7.06 24.43
CA ASP A 97 -5.32 -8.13 24.66
C ASP A 97 -4.17 -8.01 23.66
N ARG A 98 -2.99 -7.69 24.18
CA ARG A 98 -1.81 -7.42 23.36
C ARG A 98 -1.41 -8.64 22.53
N LYS A 99 -1.50 -9.85 23.08
CA LYS A 99 -1.04 -11.07 22.42
C LYS A 99 -1.96 -11.45 21.27
N LEU A 100 -3.27 -11.37 21.50
CA LEU A 100 -4.28 -11.58 20.47
C LEU A 100 -4.13 -10.57 19.34
N VAL A 101 -3.96 -9.27 19.67
CA VAL A 101 -3.76 -8.23 18.65
C VAL A 101 -2.46 -8.41 17.87
N LEU A 102 -1.36 -8.83 18.52
CA LEU A 102 -0.12 -9.16 17.81
C LEU A 102 -0.34 -10.28 16.80
N THR A 103 -0.99 -11.37 17.21
CA THR A 103 -1.34 -12.49 16.33
C THR A 103 -2.15 -11.99 15.12
N ALA A 104 -3.15 -11.13 15.36
CA ALA A 104 -3.99 -10.57 14.31
C ALA A 104 -3.21 -9.69 13.32
N VAL A 105 -2.29 -8.84 13.79
CA VAL A 105 -1.54 -7.92 12.90
C VAL A 105 -0.37 -8.58 12.19
N GLU A 106 0.16 -9.68 12.73
CA GLU A 106 1.16 -10.51 12.07
C GLU A 106 0.57 -11.22 10.84
N ASP A 107 -0.69 -11.67 10.92
CA ASP A 107 -1.42 -12.20 9.77
C ASP A 107 -1.89 -11.07 8.82
N ALA A 108 -2.68 -10.13 9.36
CA ALA A 108 -3.29 -9.04 8.61
C ALA A 108 -2.94 -7.68 9.23
N GLY A 109 -1.92 -6.97 8.71
CA GLY A 109 -1.47 -5.69 9.28
C GLY A 109 -2.56 -4.62 9.43
N ILE A 110 -3.59 -4.64 8.57
CA ILE A 110 -4.75 -3.73 8.65
C ILE A 110 -5.62 -3.99 9.91
N ALA A 111 -5.52 -5.16 10.53
CA ALA A 111 -6.23 -5.49 11.77
C ALA A 111 -5.93 -4.51 12.92
N LEU A 112 -4.81 -3.77 12.85
CA LEU A 112 -4.48 -2.68 13.77
C LEU A 112 -5.63 -1.67 13.93
N LYS A 113 -6.46 -1.46 12.90
CA LYS A 113 -7.62 -0.55 12.96
C LYS A 113 -8.63 -0.93 14.03
N TYR A 114 -8.74 -2.22 14.34
CA TYR A 114 -9.68 -2.76 15.32
C TYR A 114 -9.12 -2.77 16.74
N ALA A 115 -7.80 -2.75 16.88
CA ALA A 115 -7.13 -2.72 18.19
C ALA A 115 -7.57 -1.50 19.01
N SER A 116 -7.46 -1.62 20.33
CA SER A 116 -7.69 -0.50 21.24
C SER A 116 -6.73 0.67 20.99
N GLU A 117 -7.17 1.89 21.33
CA GLU A 117 -6.35 3.10 21.17
C GLU A 117 -5.00 2.99 21.90
N SER A 118 -4.94 2.31 23.05
CA SER A 118 -3.69 2.06 23.76
C SER A 118 -2.71 1.22 22.94
N LEU A 119 -3.19 0.19 22.23
CA LEU A 119 -2.36 -0.68 21.40
C LEU A 119 -2.00 -0.05 20.05
N LYS A 120 -2.84 0.85 19.52
CA LYS A 120 -2.45 1.72 18.39
C LYS A 120 -1.33 2.69 18.74
N GLN A 121 -1.06 2.91 20.03
CA GLN A 121 0.11 3.59 20.50
C GLN A 121 1.25 2.61 20.85
N ASP A 122 1.05 1.31 20.96
CA ASP A 122 2.14 0.37 21.27
C ASP A 122 3.08 0.27 20.07
N ARG A 123 4.38 0.53 20.31
CA ARG A 123 5.38 0.57 19.25
C ARG A 123 5.60 -0.78 18.60
N GLU A 124 5.61 -1.86 19.38
CA GLU A 124 5.86 -3.20 18.87
C GLU A 124 4.68 -3.66 18.01
N VAL A 125 3.46 -3.45 18.50
CA VAL A 125 2.23 -3.76 17.76
C VAL A 125 2.15 -2.99 16.45
N VAL A 126 2.41 -1.67 16.49
CA VAL A 126 2.41 -0.84 15.29
C VAL A 126 3.52 -1.23 14.31
N LEU A 127 4.73 -1.50 14.81
CA LEU A 127 5.82 -1.91 13.94
C LEU A 127 5.53 -3.27 13.28
N ALA A 128 4.98 -4.23 14.01
CA ALA A 128 4.54 -5.52 13.45
C ALA A 128 3.49 -5.30 12.35
N ALA A 129 2.45 -4.53 12.65
CA ALA A 129 1.38 -4.22 11.70
C ALA A 129 1.86 -3.52 10.43
N VAL A 130 2.71 -2.49 10.56
CA VAL A 130 3.25 -1.71 9.44
C VAL A 130 4.26 -2.53 8.64
N THR A 131 5.03 -3.40 9.31
CA THR A 131 5.95 -4.32 8.64
C THR A 131 5.18 -5.33 7.81
N GLN A 132 4.04 -5.81 8.30
CA GLN A 132 3.17 -6.72 7.54
C GLN A 132 2.44 -6.01 6.41
N HIS A 133 1.90 -4.82 6.65
CA HIS A 133 1.22 -4.02 5.63
C HIS A 133 1.39 -2.52 5.87
N GLY A 134 2.12 -1.83 4.98
CA GLY A 134 2.53 -0.44 5.18
C GLY A 134 1.37 0.56 5.40
N MET A 135 0.18 0.31 4.83
CA MET A 135 -1.01 1.15 5.03
C MET A 135 -1.57 1.07 6.45
N ALA A 136 -1.16 0.10 7.28
CA ALA A 136 -1.54 0.04 8.69
C ALA A 136 -1.13 1.30 9.46
N LEU A 137 -0.13 2.05 8.95
CA LEU A 137 0.30 3.35 9.49
C LEU A 137 -0.86 4.36 9.61
N GLU A 138 -1.90 4.26 8.77
CA GLU A 138 -3.07 5.14 8.85
C GLU A 138 -3.86 4.97 10.14
N HIS A 139 -3.80 3.79 10.74
CA HIS A 139 -4.48 3.43 11.98
C HIS A 139 -3.59 3.55 13.22
N ALA A 140 -2.29 3.70 13.03
CA ALA A 140 -1.34 3.91 14.10
C ALA A 140 -1.47 5.33 14.69
N GLY A 141 -1.04 5.47 15.95
CA GLY A 141 -0.94 6.77 16.59
C GLY A 141 -0.08 7.75 15.78
N ARG A 142 -0.50 9.02 15.68
CA ARG A 142 0.23 10.08 14.94
C ARG A 142 1.71 10.19 15.30
N ARG A 143 2.09 9.84 16.54
CA ARG A 143 3.50 9.84 16.98
C ARG A 143 4.42 9.01 16.09
N PHE A 144 3.91 7.93 15.48
CA PHE A 144 4.70 7.05 14.62
C PHE A 144 5.00 7.64 13.24
N ARG A 145 4.30 8.69 12.83
CA ARG A 145 4.66 9.49 11.64
C ARG A 145 5.97 10.25 11.83
N LYS A 146 6.46 10.34 13.06
CA LYS A 146 7.75 10.93 13.42
C LYS A 146 8.82 9.87 13.75
N ASP A 147 8.45 8.59 13.81
CA ASP A 147 9.36 7.48 14.11
C ASP A 147 10.01 7.02 12.80
N PRO A 148 11.33 7.21 12.62
CA PRO A 148 12.00 6.83 11.37
C PRO A 148 11.93 5.34 11.05
N GLU A 149 11.90 4.45 12.05
CA GLU A 149 11.89 3.00 11.81
C GLU A 149 10.53 2.54 11.30
N VAL A 150 9.45 3.01 11.93
CA VAL A 150 8.09 2.71 11.46
C VAL A 150 7.87 3.32 10.07
N MET A 151 8.34 4.54 9.84
CA MET A 151 8.24 5.19 8.54
C MET A 151 9.04 4.45 7.47
N ILE A 152 10.25 3.96 7.77
CA ILE A 152 11.03 3.13 6.85
C ILE A 152 10.27 1.84 6.49
N ALA A 153 9.67 1.16 7.46
CA ALA A 153 8.87 -0.05 7.20
C ALA A 153 7.70 0.25 6.25
N ALA A 154 6.99 1.36 6.47
CA ALA A 154 5.88 1.79 5.62
C ALA A 154 6.32 2.14 4.19
N VAL A 155 7.32 3.02 4.04
CA VAL A 155 7.71 3.55 2.72
C VAL A 155 8.43 2.53 1.84
N ARG A 156 8.99 1.47 2.43
CA ARG A 156 9.55 0.33 1.69
C ARG A 156 8.49 -0.42 0.89
N GLN A 157 7.24 -0.41 1.34
CA GLN A 157 6.13 -1.00 0.62
C GLN A 157 5.41 0.02 -0.26
N PHE A 158 5.23 1.25 0.25
CA PHE A 158 4.50 2.32 -0.41
C PHE A 158 5.25 3.65 -0.28
N GLY A 159 6.07 4.01 -1.27
CA GLY A 159 6.95 5.19 -1.20
C GLY A 159 6.21 6.51 -0.96
N HIS A 160 5.00 6.65 -1.51
CA HIS A 160 4.14 7.82 -1.32
C HIS A 160 3.72 8.06 0.14
N LEU A 161 3.84 7.06 1.03
CA LEU A 161 3.60 7.25 2.46
C LEU A 161 4.60 8.21 3.12
N LEU A 162 5.70 8.56 2.45
CA LEU A 162 6.58 9.65 2.89
C LEU A 162 5.79 10.96 3.09
N ALA A 163 4.73 11.20 2.32
CA ALA A 163 3.83 12.35 2.48
C ALA A 163 3.12 12.41 3.84
N LYS A 164 2.99 11.27 4.52
CA LYS A 164 2.41 11.19 5.87
C LYS A 164 3.45 11.43 6.97
N GLY A 165 4.73 11.45 6.64
CA GLY A 165 5.81 11.73 7.58
C GLY A 165 5.67 13.14 8.17
N GLU A 166 5.83 13.26 9.49
CA GLU A 166 5.76 14.54 10.20
C GLU A 166 7.12 14.91 10.81
N GLY A 167 7.35 16.20 11.03
CA GLY A 167 8.58 16.69 11.67
C GLY A 167 9.82 16.47 10.81
N ARG A 168 10.82 15.75 11.33
CA ARG A 168 12.12 15.56 10.65
C ARG A 168 12.15 14.39 9.68
N VAL A 169 11.09 13.60 9.57
CA VAL A 169 11.05 12.38 8.74
C VAL A 169 11.26 12.68 7.25
N GLN A 170 10.68 13.75 6.73
CA GLN A 170 10.85 14.16 5.33
C GLN A 170 12.25 14.70 5.02
N GLY A 171 13.01 15.10 6.05
CA GLY A 171 14.43 15.47 5.93
C GLY A 171 15.40 14.37 6.37
N ASP A 172 14.90 13.23 6.85
CA ASP A 172 15.74 12.10 7.19
C ASP A 172 16.13 11.36 5.92
N ARG A 173 17.40 11.53 5.53
CA ARG A 173 17.98 10.90 4.34
C ARG A 173 17.72 9.40 4.27
N ARG A 174 17.72 8.66 5.40
CA ARG A 174 17.49 7.21 5.40
C ARG A 174 16.06 6.87 5.01
N VAL A 175 15.10 7.61 5.54
CA VAL A 175 13.66 7.42 5.24
C VAL A 175 13.39 7.79 3.78
N VAL A 176 13.86 8.96 3.34
CA VAL A 176 13.65 9.42 1.95
C VAL A 176 14.30 8.47 0.96
N MET A 177 15.53 8.03 1.21
CA MET A 177 16.21 7.04 0.34
C MET A 177 15.44 5.72 0.27
N ALA A 178 14.83 5.26 1.37
CA ALA A 178 13.99 4.06 1.36
C ALA A 178 12.74 4.26 0.49
N ALA A 179 12.07 5.41 0.62
CA ALA A 179 10.89 5.76 -0.18
C ALA A 179 11.22 5.88 -1.67
N VAL A 180 12.30 6.59 -2.01
CA VAL A 180 12.77 6.81 -3.37
C VAL A 180 13.20 5.52 -4.07
N ARG A 181 13.75 4.55 -3.32
CA ARG A 181 14.08 3.23 -3.86
C ARG A 181 12.83 2.43 -4.27
N GLN A 182 11.72 2.64 -3.57
CA GLN A 182 10.43 2.03 -3.87
C GLN A 182 9.75 2.77 -5.03
N ASP A 183 9.60 4.09 -4.93
CA ASP A 183 9.02 4.96 -5.96
C ASP A 183 9.82 6.27 -6.07
N GLY A 184 10.44 6.51 -7.24
CA GLY A 184 11.23 7.70 -7.51
C GLY A 184 10.46 9.02 -7.35
N MET A 185 9.14 9.01 -7.56
CA MET A 185 8.30 10.20 -7.37
C MET A 185 8.10 10.58 -5.90
N SER A 186 8.49 9.71 -4.97
CA SER A 186 8.47 10.01 -3.53
C SER A 186 9.36 11.19 -3.17
N LEU A 187 10.34 11.54 -4.02
CA LEU A 187 11.18 12.73 -3.84
C LEU A 187 10.37 14.02 -3.68
N GLN A 188 9.17 14.12 -4.26
CA GLN A 188 8.29 15.28 -4.11
C GLN A 188 7.88 15.59 -2.67
N TYR A 189 7.96 14.60 -1.78
CA TYR A 189 7.61 14.73 -0.37
C TYR A 189 8.82 14.94 0.54
N ALA A 190 10.04 14.97 -0.02
CA ALA A 190 11.26 15.19 0.74
C ALA A 190 11.43 16.68 1.09
N SER A 191 12.25 16.97 2.11
CA SER A 191 12.60 18.34 2.43
C SER A 191 13.51 18.94 1.35
N PRO A 192 13.53 20.28 1.18
CA PRO A 192 14.41 20.94 0.21
C PRO A 192 15.88 20.55 0.34
N GLU A 193 16.36 20.30 1.57
CA GLU A 193 17.74 19.86 1.83
C GLU A 193 18.02 18.51 1.19
N VAL A 194 17.09 17.56 1.28
CA VAL A 194 17.24 16.21 0.70
C VAL A 194 17.01 16.23 -0.82
N CYS A 195 16.17 17.13 -1.33
CA CYS A 195 16.08 17.41 -2.76
C CYS A 195 17.40 17.98 -3.34
N GLY A 196 18.30 18.48 -2.48
CA GLY A 196 19.66 18.86 -2.83
C GLY A 196 20.71 17.75 -2.67
N ASP A 197 20.33 16.59 -2.14
CA ASP A 197 21.24 15.44 -2.01
C ASP A 197 21.36 14.71 -3.35
N ARG A 198 22.55 14.81 -3.93
CA ARG A 198 22.87 14.26 -5.25
C ARG A 198 22.61 12.76 -5.36
N ASP A 199 22.93 11.98 -4.34
CA ASP A 199 22.75 10.53 -4.36
C ASP A 199 21.28 10.14 -4.32
N VAL A 200 20.51 10.83 -3.47
CA VAL A 200 19.05 10.61 -3.36
C VAL A 200 18.38 10.98 -4.69
N VAL A 201 18.71 12.13 -5.27
CA VAL A 201 18.14 12.58 -6.55
C VAL A 201 18.53 11.64 -7.69
N LEU A 202 19.80 11.24 -7.80
CA LEU A 202 20.22 10.27 -8.82
C LEU A 202 19.47 8.94 -8.69
N GLN A 203 19.26 8.47 -7.46
CA GLN A 203 18.47 7.26 -7.24
C GLN A 203 17.01 7.45 -7.67
N ALA A 204 16.42 8.62 -7.38
CA ALA A 204 15.05 8.97 -7.77
C ALA A 204 14.89 9.01 -9.28
N VAL A 205 15.77 9.74 -9.97
CA VAL A 205 15.78 9.88 -11.43
C VAL A 205 15.97 8.54 -12.12
N ARG A 206 16.85 7.68 -11.61
CA ARG A 206 17.05 6.32 -12.16
C ARG A 206 15.77 5.48 -12.06
N LYS A 207 15.00 5.64 -10.98
CA LYS A 207 13.71 4.97 -10.82
C LYS A 207 12.65 5.59 -11.72
N ASN A 208 12.42 6.89 -11.61
CA ASN A 208 11.50 7.65 -12.44
C ASN A 208 12.18 8.95 -12.94
N PRO A 209 12.44 9.09 -14.25
CA PRO A 209 13.09 10.29 -14.82
C PRO A 209 12.37 11.61 -14.50
N MET A 210 11.04 11.57 -14.35
CA MET A 210 10.24 12.76 -14.00
C MET A 210 10.48 13.24 -12.57
N ALA A 211 11.17 12.46 -11.72
CA ALA A 211 11.57 12.90 -10.40
C ALA A 211 12.56 14.09 -10.43
N LEU A 212 13.23 14.32 -11.57
CA LEU A 212 14.11 15.47 -11.78
C LEU A 212 13.42 16.81 -11.45
N GLN A 213 12.11 16.91 -11.66
CA GLN A 213 11.35 18.13 -11.37
C GLN A 213 11.37 18.54 -9.89
N PHE A 214 11.60 17.60 -8.98
CA PHE A 214 11.65 17.84 -7.53
C PHE A 214 13.06 18.03 -7.00
N ALA A 215 14.08 17.84 -7.85
CA ALA A 215 15.46 18.11 -7.47
C ALA A 215 15.68 19.60 -7.24
N SER A 216 16.68 19.96 -6.43
CA SER A 216 17.09 21.34 -6.26
C SER A 216 17.52 21.97 -7.59
N GLN A 217 17.42 23.30 -7.70
CA GLN A 217 17.80 24.01 -8.93
C GLN A 217 19.26 23.74 -9.34
N GLY A 218 20.16 23.51 -8.37
CA GLY A 218 21.54 23.13 -8.62
C GLY A 218 21.64 21.77 -9.31
N LEU A 219 20.91 20.77 -8.83
CA LEU A 219 20.91 19.42 -9.40
C LEU A 219 20.13 19.30 -10.70
N GLN A 220 19.13 20.14 -10.93
CA GLN A 220 18.50 20.27 -12.25
C GLN A 220 19.49 20.81 -13.31
N ASN A 221 20.50 21.57 -12.89
CA ASN A 221 21.60 22.02 -13.75
C ASN A 221 22.84 21.12 -13.67
N ASP A 222 22.81 20.02 -12.91
CA ASP A 222 23.89 19.05 -12.89
C ASP A 222 23.80 18.17 -14.15
N ARG A 223 24.85 18.22 -14.96
CA ARG A 223 24.92 17.51 -16.25
C ARG A 223 24.69 16.01 -16.10
N GLU A 224 25.27 15.37 -15.08
CA GLU A 224 25.14 13.93 -14.90
C GLU A 224 23.73 13.55 -14.45
N VAL A 225 23.14 14.33 -13.55
CA VAL A 225 21.77 14.10 -13.05
C VAL A 225 20.76 14.29 -14.18
N ALA A 226 20.84 15.39 -14.92
CA ALA A 226 19.95 15.67 -16.04
C ALA A 226 20.08 14.60 -17.13
N MET A 227 21.32 14.23 -17.50
CA MET A 227 21.55 13.22 -18.52
C MET A 227 21.07 11.82 -18.11
N ALA A 228 21.15 11.48 -16.81
CA ALA A 228 20.59 10.23 -16.30
C ALA A 228 19.06 10.15 -16.48
N ALA A 229 18.35 11.28 -16.38
CA ALA A 229 16.91 11.34 -16.65
C ALA A 229 16.62 11.23 -18.15
N ILE A 230 17.30 12.06 -18.94
CA ILE A 230 17.05 12.26 -20.38
C ILE A 230 17.32 11.00 -21.18
N ARG A 231 18.40 10.26 -20.87
CA ARG A 231 18.71 8.98 -21.53
C ARG A 231 17.65 7.90 -21.35
N LYS A 232 16.87 7.98 -20.27
CA LYS A 232 15.78 7.04 -20.02
C LYS A 232 14.46 7.54 -20.58
N GLN A 233 14.24 8.85 -20.55
CA GLN A 233 13.04 9.49 -21.09
C GLN A 233 13.38 10.90 -21.55
N GLY A 234 13.47 11.12 -22.88
CA GLY A 234 13.91 12.40 -23.47
C GLY A 234 13.08 13.61 -23.00
N TYR A 235 11.79 13.41 -22.75
CA TYR A 235 10.88 14.40 -22.17
C TYR A 235 11.33 14.97 -20.82
N ALA A 236 12.23 14.30 -20.10
CA ALA A 236 12.78 14.80 -18.84
C ALA A 236 13.52 16.14 -19.02
N LEU A 237 13.92 16.48 -20.25
CA LEU A 237 14.50 17.79 -20.60
C LEU A 237 13.64 18.97 -20.10
N ARG A 238 12.31 18.83 -20.08
CA ARG A 238 11.38 19.86 -19.57
C ARG A 238 11.64 20.27 -18.13
N HIS A 239 12.23 19.37 -17.34
CA HIS A 239 12.53 19.56 -15.93
C HIS A 239 14.02 19.85 -15.67
N ALA A 240 14.84 19.83 -16.72
CA ALA A 240 16.23 20.22 -16.62
C ALA A 240 16.35 21.73 -16.48
N GLY A 241 17.39 22.17 -15.76
CA GLY A 241 17.66 23.58 -15.55
C GLY A 241 17.98 24.29 -16.87
N GLY A 242 17.86 25.62 -16.88
CA GLY A 242 18.01 26.41 -18.11
C GLY A 242 19.36 26.25 -18.80
N SER A 243 20.43 25.96 -18.05
CA SER A 243 21.75 25.67 -18.64
C SER A 243 21.77 24.36 -19.43
N MET A 244 21.07 23.33 -18.94
CA MET A 244 20.99 22.03 -19.60
C MET A 244 20.10 22.08 -20.85
N ARG A 245 19.04 22.90 -20.83
CA ARG A 245 18.16 23.13 -21.99
C ARG A 245 18.81 23.92 -23.12
N ARG A 246 19.94 24.58 -22.86
CA ARG A 246 20.79 25.25 -23.86
C ARG A 246 21.99 24.40 -24.29
N ASP A 247 22.23 23.28 -23.61
CA ASP A 247 23.38 22.43 -23.91
C ASP A 247 23.06 21.56 -25.12
N ARG A 248 23.80 21.77 -26.21
CA ARG A 248 23.56 21.09 -27.48
C ARG A 248 23.64 19.57 -27.35
N ASP A 249 24.55 19.04 -26.52
CA ASP A 249 24.71 17.59 -26.35
C ASP A 249 23.52 16.99 -25.59
N ILE A 250 23.04 17.70 -24.57
CA ILE A 250 21.89 17.27 -23.78
C ILE A 250 20.61 17.32 -24.60
N VAL A 251 20.40 18.39 -25.36
CA VAL A 251 19.23 18.52 -26.24
C VAL A 251 19.26 17.46 -27.32
N ARG A 252 20.43 17.19 -27.93
CA ARG A 252 20.59 16.12 -28.92
C ARG A 252 20.18 14.77 -28.34
N ALA A 253 20.68 14.42 -27.16
CA ALA A 253 20.32 13.18 -26.50
C ALA A 253 18.81 13.12 -26.16
N ALA A 254 18.19 14.24 -25.79
CA ALA A 254 16.75 14.28 -25.56
C ALA A 254 15.95 13.99 -26.84
N LEU A 255 16.38 14.53 -27.98
CA LEU A 255 15.76 14.25 -29.29
C LEU A 255 15.93 12.79 -29.68
N GLU A 256 17.09 12.18 -29.47
CA GLU A 256 17.33 10.76 -29.75
C GLU A 256 16.35 9.83 -29.00
N HIS A 257 15.85 10.25 -27.83
CA HIS A 257 14.97 9.45 -26.98
C HIS A 257 13.49 9.86 -27.00
N ALA A 258 13.12 11.00 -27.58
CA ALA A 258 11.74 11.51 -27.57
C ALA A 258 11.33 12.28 -28.84
N GLY A 259 12.20 12.34 -29.85
CA GLY A 259 11.92 12.97 -31.12
C GLY A 259 11.61 14.46 -30.99
N SER A 260 10.75 14.98 -31.88
CA SER A 260 10.34 16.39 -31.89
C SER A 260 9.69 16.86 -30.61
N CYS A 261 9.06 15.96 -29.85
CA CYS A 261 8.43 16.35 -28.59
C CYS A 261 9.44 16.79 -27.52
N ALA A 262 10.71 16.39 -27.59
CA ALA A 262 11.75 16.92 -26.70
C ALA A 262 12.21 18.32 -27.14
N LEU A 263 12.09 18.67 -28.42
CA LEU A 263 12.56 19.95 -28.96
C LEU A 263 11.81 21.12 -28.34
N GLU A 264 10.50 20.98 -28.10
CA GLU A 264 9.65 21.99 -27.44
C GLU A 264 10.17 22.45 -26.07
N TYR A 265 11.00 21.62 -25.42
CA TYR A 265 11.58 21.89 -24.12
C TYR A 265 13.02 22.41 -24.16
N ALA A 266 13.65 22.44 -25.34
CA ALA A 266 14.94 23.08 -25.53
C ALA A 266 14.81 24.61 -25.40
N ALA A 267 15.92 25.31 -25.29
CA ALA A 267 15.90 26.78 -25.35
C ALA A 267 15.51 27.27 -26.77
N GLU A 268 14.87 28.44 -26.85
CA GLU A 268 14.30 29.00 -28.09
C GLU A 268 15.32 29.08 -29.23
N GLU A 269 16.59 29.32 -28.90
CA GLU A 269 17.67 29.39 -29.89
C GLU A 269 17.93 28.03 -30.56
N LEU A 270 17.74 26.92 -29.83
CA LEU A 270 17.90 25.56 -30.35
C LEU A 270 16.62 25.00 -30.97
N GLN A 271 15.45 25.50 -30.57
CA GLN A 271 14.17 25.12 -31.19
C GLN A 271 14.10 25.49 -32.67
N ASN A 272 14.71 26.62 -33.03
CA ASN A 272 14.73 27.14 -34.40
C ASN A 272 16.02 26.76 -35.16
N ASP A 273 16.93 26.03 -34.53
CA ASP A 273 18.17 25.57 -35.15
C ASP A 273 17.87 24.44 -36.13
N THR A 274 18.25 24.65 -37.41
CA THR A 274 17.99 23.71 -38.50
C THR A 274 18.52 22.32 -38.21
N GLU A 275 19.69 22.19 -37.56
CA GLU A 275 20.29 20.90 -37.22
C GLU A 275 19.36 20.09 -36.29
N PHE A 276 18.79 20.74 -35.28
CA PHE A 276 17.94 20.09 -34.29
C PHE A 276 16.54 19.79 -34.84
N VAL A 277 15.99 20.68 -35.67
CA VAL A 277 14.70 20.45 -36.35
C VAL A 277 14.79 19.26 -37.30
N GLU A 278 15.85 19.16 -38.10
CA GLU A 278 16.07 18.04 -39.01
C GLU A 278 16.30 16.73 -38.26
N LEU A 279 17.09 16.77 -37.17
CA LEU A 279 17.32 15.61 -36.32
C LEU A 279 16.02 15.12 -35.69
N ALA A 280 15.21 16.02 -35.11
CA ALA A 280 13.91 15.69 -34.54
C ALA A 280 12.99 15.00 -35.55
N ALA A 281 12.85 15.58 -36.75
CA ALA A 281 12.01 15.03 -37.82
C ALA A 281 12.55 13.70 -38.37
N TRP A 282 13.86 13.48 -38.30
CA TRP A 282 14.47 12.19 -38.65
C TRP A 282 14.20 11.13 -37.58
N VAL A 283 14.36 11.45 -36.29
CA VAL A 283 14.06 10.51 -35.20
C VAL A 283 12.58 10.14 -35.18
N ASP A 284 11.67 11.10 -35.37
CA ASP A 284 10.22 10.81 -35.43
C ASP A 284 9.87 9.79 -36.51
N ARG A 285 10.48 9.90 -37.70
CA ARG A 285 10.29 8.93 -38.79
C ARG A 285 10.75 7.53 -38.39
N ILE A 286 11.89 7.42 -37.72
CA ILE A 286 12.41 6.13 -37.23
C ILE A 286 11.49 5.53 -36.16
N LEU A 287 11.02 6.34 -35.22
CA LEU A 287 10.13 5.86 -34.15
C LEU A 287 8.78 5.38 -34.70
N LEU A 288 8.28 6.00 -35.78
CA LEU A 288 7.07 5.57 -36.48
C LEU A 288 7.26 4.26 -37.25
N ASP A 289 8.41 4.06 -37.90
CA ASP A 289 8.71 2.86 -38.69
C ASP A 289 9.01 1.61 -37.83
N VAL A 290 9.47 1.78 -36.58
CA VAL A 290 9.78 0.68 -35.65
C VAL A 290 8.55 0.28 -34.80
N GLY A 291 7.50 1.12 -34.78
CA GLY A 291 6.28 0.93 -33.99
C GLY A 291 5.09 0.29 -34.72
N GLY A 292 5.25 -0.12 -35.98
CA GLY A 292 4.24 -0.84 -36.79
C GLY A 292 4.58 -2.31 -36.98
#